data_AF-A0A7V5ZDE0-F1
#
_entry.id   AF-A0A7V5ZDE0-F1
#
_cell.length_a   1.000
_cell.length_b   1.000
_cell.length_c   1.000
_cell.angle_alpha   90.00
_cell.angle_beta   90.00
_cell.angle_gamma   90.00
#
_symmetry.space_group_name_H-M   'P 1'
#
loop_
_entity.id
_entity.type
_entity.pdbx_description
1 polymer ?
#
loop_
_entity_poly.entity_id
_entity_poly.type
_entity_poly.pdbx_seq_one_letter_code
_entity_poly.pdbx_strand_id
1 'polypeptide(L)'
;VEGDTSQGKDIYFWRFAPRASTRRNLDYYQWVWGAPESIPFGDQVQDGGAVLGFSYYDLMARLKVRGADDAWNRLQEILRWYEEVEQAGGYRKYYDGSRPGTLQGGGTPGGLGLDMEFFESVLVPQVMLYGFLGFRPTGDGFAIAPQLPSRWRSLRIERIRWQGYTLAITATPNTIRIEKEGEGDEAPLIQLPPGEWSTTGRTADGERRPLTLHPVGEGRYRLEWQGLREVVLRR
;
A
#
# COMPACT_ATOMS: atom_id res chain seq x y z
N VAL A 1 7.90 -22.04 -8.23
CA VAL A 1 8.80 -23.13 -7.80
C VAL A 1 8.79 -24.19 -8.89
N GLU A 2 9.85 -24.99 -9.04
CA GLU A 2 9.82 -26.08 -10.02
C GLU A 2 8.62 -27.01 -9.72
N GLY A 3 7.85 -27.35 -10.76
CA GLY A 3 6.63 -28.15 -10.63
C GLY A 3 5.34 -27.36 -10.28
N ASP A 4 5.42 -26.04 -10.09
CA ASP A 4 4.22 -25.21 -9.95
C ASP A 4 3.49 -25.09 -11.31
N THR A 5 2.16 -25.04 -11.25
CA THR A 5 1.27 -24.87 -12.41
C THR A 5 1.45 -23.51 -13.10
N SER A 6 1.64 -22.46 -12.32
CA SER A 6 1.86 -21.09 -12.76
C SER A 6 3.28 -20.65 -12.39
N GLN A 7 4.05 -20.23 -13.40
CA GLN A 7 5.44 -19.81 -13.23
C GLN A 7 5.74 -18.55 -14.05
N GLY A 8 6.78 -17.82 -13.65
CA GLY A 8 7.26 -16.65 -14.40
C GLY A 8 6.17 -15.61 -14.61
N LYS A 9 5.91 -15.26 -15.88
CA LYS A 9 4.92 -14.25 -16.27
C LYS A 9 3.48 -14.69 -15.98
N ASP A 10 3.19 -15.99 -15.97
CA ASP A 10 1.83 -16.50 -15.74
C ASP A 10 1.31 -16.21 -14.32
N ILE A 11 2.22 -15.97 -13.36
CA ILE A 11 1.86 -15.52 -12.01
C ILE A 11 0.99 -14.26 -12.08
N TYR A 12 1.18 -13.41 -13.08
CA TYR A 12 0.44 -12.15 -13.26
C TYR A 12 -0.55 -12.22 -14.44
N PHE A 13 -1.02 -13.42 -14.81
CA PHE A 13 -2.00 -13.62 -15.88
C PHE A 13 -3.21 -12.68 -15.76
N TRP A 14 -3.75 -12.51 -14.54
CA TRP A 14 -4.93 -11.68 -14.28
C TRP A 14 -4.69 -10.17 -14.33
N ARG A 15 -3.45 -9.72 -14.51
CA ARG A 15 -2.97 -8.31 -14.59
C ARG A 15 -3.20 -7.48 -13.34
N PHE A 16 -4.35 -7.58 -12.67
CA PHE A 16 -4.71 -6.80 -11.49
C PHE A 16 -4.04 -7.30 -10.21
N ALA A 17 -3.72 -8.58 -10.14
CA ALA A 17 -3.09 -9.24 -8.99
C ALA A 17 -2.29 -10.48 -9.43
N PRO A 18 -1.34 -10.95 -8.60
CA PRO A 18 -0.80 -12.29 -8.77
C PRO A 18 -1.90 -13.35 -8.58
N ARG A 19 -1.69 -14.55 -9.14
CA ARG A 19 -2.51 -15.72 -8.79
C ARG A 19 -2.40 -16.01 -7.30
N ALA A 20 -3.52 -16.35 -6.67
CA ALA A 20 -3.61 -16.69 -5.24
C ALA A 20 -2.86 -17.98 -4.88
N SER A 21 -2.74 -18.91 -5.84
CA SER A 21 -1.85 -20.06 -5.76
C SER A 21 -1.08 -20.21 -7.07
N THR A 22 0.20 -20.57 -6.97
CA THR A 22 1.01 -20.93 -8.15
C THR A 22 0.90 -22.40 -8.48
N ARG A 23 0.52 -23.24 -7.52
CA ARG A 23 0.27 -24.66 -7.70
C ARG A 23 -1.22 -24.93 -7.65
N ARG A 24 -1.68 -25.85 -8.52
CA ARG A 24 -3.01 -26.43 -8.45
C ARG A 24 -3.30 -26.92 -7.03
N ASN A 25 -4.43 -26.49 -6.48
CA ASN A 25 -4.82 -26.69 -5.10
C ASN A 25 -6.16 -27.43 -5.03
N LEU A 26 -6.15 -28.76 -5.02
CA LEU A 26 -7.37 -29.57 -4.91
C LEU A 26 -7.80 -29.81 -3.45
N ASP A 27 -6.87 -29.66 -2.51
CA ASP A 27 -7.05 -30.12 -1.13
C ASP A 27 -7.76 -29.10 -0.23
N TYR A 28 -7.73 -27.81 -0.60
CA TYR A 28 -8.26 -26.72 0.21
C TYR A 28 -9.51 -26.04 -0.40
N TYR A 29 -10.27 -26.77 -1.20
CA TYR A 29 -11.60 -26.31 -1.59
C TYR A 29 -12.54 -26.33 -0.38
N GLN A 30 -13.39 -25.30 -0.26
CA GLN A 30 -14.46 -25.29 0.75
C GLN A 30 -15.37 -26.51 0.57
N TRP A 31 -15.86 -27.08 1.67
CA TRP A 31 -16.68 -28.30 1.72
C TRP A 31 -17.94 -28.30 0.83
N VAL A 32 -18.39 -27.13 0.35
CA VAL A 32 -19.50 -26.99 -0.62
C VAL A 32 -19.13 -27.44 -2.04
N TRP A 33 -17.85 -27.64 -2.32
CA TRP A 33 -17.33 -28.07 -3.62
C TRP A 33 -17.10 -29.57 -3.65
N GLY A 34 -18.01 -30.32 -4.29
CA GLY A 34 -18.00 -31.79 -4.28
C GLY A 34 -17.10 -32.48 -5.31
N ALA A 35 -16.53 -31.74 -6.28
CA ALA A 35 -15.67 -32.30 -7.33
C ALA A 35 -14.63 -31.25 -7.81
N PRO A 36 -13.72 -30.79 -6.94
CA PRO A 36 -12.76 -29.73 -7.26
C PRO A 36 -11.88 -30.04 -8.48
N GLU A 37 -11.59 -31.31 -8.77
CA GLU A 37 -10.85 -31.78 -9.94
C GLU A 37 -11.52 -31.43 -11.28
N SER A 38 -12.84 -31.18 -11.29
CA SER A 38 -13.59 -30.80 -12.50
C SER A 38 -13.48 -29.31 -12.84
N ILE A 39 -12.97 -28.49 -11.93
CA ILE A 39 -12.92 -27.03 -12.06
C ILE A 39 -11.57 -26.62 -12.62
N PRO A 40 -11.44 -25.90 -13.75
CA PRO A 40 -10.15 -25.50 -14.29
C PRO A 40 -9.30 -24.63 -13.33
N PHE A 41 -7.98 -24.69 -13.47
CA PHE A 41 -7.07 -23.84 -12.70
C PHE A 41 -7.26 -22.36 -13.11
N GLY A 42 -7.55 -21.51 -12.13
CA GLY A 42 -7.93 -20.11 -12.39
C GLY A 42 -9.41 -19.83 -12.23
N ASP A 43 -10.29 -20.83 -12.25
CA ASP A 43 -11.74 -20.63 -12.19
C ASP A 43 -12.28 -20.54 -10.76
N GLN A 44 -11.40 -20.67 -9.75
CA GLN A 44 -11.69 -20.39 -8.35
C GLN A 44 -10.58 -19.57 -7.70
N VAL A 45 -10.97 -18.61 -6.86
CA VAL A 45 -10.02 -17.75 -6.14
C VAL A 45 -8.95 -18.55 -5.40
N GLN A 46 -9.34 -19.62 -4.69
CA GLN A 46 -8.41 -20.45 -3.89
C GLN A 46 -7.46 -21.32 -4.73
N ASP A 47 -7.61 -21.33 -6.04
CA ASP A 47 -6.93 -22.26 -6.93
C ASP A 47 -6.61 -21.66 -8.30
N GLY A 48 -5.55 -20.86 -8.34
CA GLY A 48 -5.06 -20.17 -9.53
C GLY A 48 -5.83 -18.90 -9.91
N GLY A 49 -6.94 -18.60 -9.23
CA GLY A 49 -7.65 -17.33 -9.34
C GLY A 49 -6.85 -16.17 -8.74
N ALA A 50 -7.48 -15.01 -8.56
CA ALA A 50 -6.81 -13.81 -8.04
C ALA A 50 -7.78 -12.90 -7.28
N VAL A 51 -7.25 -12.19 -6.29
CA VAL A 51 -7.98 -11.21 -5.47
C VAL A 51 -7.25 -9.87 -5.55
N LEU A 52 -7.96 -8.78 -5.88
CA LEU A 52 -7.32 -7.47 -6.04
C LEU A 52 -6.68 -6.98 -4.74
N GLY A 53 -7.29 -7.25 -3.59
CA GLY A 53 -6.70 -6.96 -2.29
C GLY A 53 -5.31 -7.59 -2.09
N PHE A 54 -5.01 -8.75 -2.71
CA PHE A 54 -3.70 -9.39 -2.58
C PHE A 54 -2.58 -8.60 -3.26
N SER A 55 -2.92 -7.74 -4.23
CA SER A 55 -1.95 -6.82 -4.84
C SER A 55 -1.36 -5.84 -3.85
N TYR A 56 -2.08 -5.47 -2.77
CA TYR A 56 -1.49 -4.68 -1.71
C TYR A 56 -0.26 -5.40 -1.11
N TYR A 57 -0.41 -6.67 -0.75
CA TYR A 57 0.69 -7.44 -0.17
C TYR A 57 1.83 -7.67 -1.18
N ASP A 58 1.53 -7.90 -2.45
CA ASP A 58 2.54 -7.97 -3.53
C ASP A 58 3.33 -6.65 -3.61
N LEU A 59 2.65 -5.51 -3.68
CA LEU A 59 3.29 -4.19 -3.74
C LEU A 59 4.15 -3.90 -2.50
N MET A 60 3.65 -4.22 -1.30
CA MET A 60 4.38 -4.05 -0.04
C MET A 60 5.61 -4.97 0.03
N ALA A 61 5.49 -6.21 -0.45
CA ALA A 61 6.61 -7.14 -0.54
C ALA A 61 7.67 -6.66 -1.53
N ARG A 62 7.25 -6.18 -2.71
CA ARG A 62 8.12 -5.58 -3.73
C ARG A 62 8.87 -4.37 -3.19
N LEU A 63 8.19 -3.46 -2.51
CA LEU A 63 8.84 -2.34 -1.83
C LEU A 63 9.98 -2.82 -0.92
N LYS A 64 9.69 -3.83 -0.09
CA LYS A 64 10.65 -4.38 0.88
C LYS A 64 11.85 -5.10 0.23
N VAL A 65 11.63 -5.84 -0.87
CA VAL A 65 12.64 -6.78 -1.39
C VAL A 65 13.25 -6.38 -2.74
N ARG A 66 12.57 -5.53 -3.51
CA ARG A 66 12.97 -5.10 -4.86
C ARG A 66 13.07 -3.57 -4.99
N GLY A 67 12.53 -2.83 -4.03
CA GLY A 67 12.58 -1.37 -3.97
C GLY A 67 11.42 -0.67 -4.67
N ALA A 68 11.42 0.65 -4.55
CA ALA A 68 10.29 1.51 -4.93
C ALA A 68 10.00 1.54 -6.44
N ASP A 69 11.02 1.45 -7.29
CA ASP A 69 10.83 1.44 -8.75
C ASP A 69 10.10 0.19 -9.23
N ASP A 70 10.43 -1.00 -8.69
CA ASP A 70 9.75 -2.25 -9.04
C ASP A 70 8.29 -2.23 -8.56
N ALA A 71 8.05 -1.79 -7.32
CA ALA A 71 6.71 -1.66 -6.78
C ALA A 71 5.87 -0.65 -7.57
N TRP A 72 6.46 0.49 -7.97
CA TRP A 72 5.78 1.48 -8.78
C TRP A 72 5.44 0.97 -10.17
N ASN A 73 6.38 0.31 -10.86
CA ASN A 73 6.10 -0.30 -12.16
C ASN A 73 4.94 -1.31 -12.06
N ARG A 74 4.91 -2.10 -10.99
CA ARG A 74 3.80 -3.03 -10.74
C ARG A 74 2.47 -2.31 -10.50
N LEU A 75 2.46 -1.24 -9.69
CA LEU A 75 1.25 -0.43 -9.49
C LEU A 75 0.77 0.19 -10.82
N GLN A 76 1.67 0.65 -11.68
CA GLN A 76 1.31 1.18 -13.00
C GLN A 76 0.66 0.14 -13.91
N GLU A 77 1.07 -1.13 -13.84
CA GLU A 77 0.38 -2.22 -14.56
C GLU A 77 -1.06 -2.40 -14.09
N ILE A 78 -1.29 -2.34 -12.78
CA ILE A 78 -2.63 -2.42 -12.18
C ILE A 78 -3.46 -1.20 -12.59
N LEU A 79 -2.89 0.00 -12.58
CA LEU A 79 -3.58 1.23 -12.99
C LEU A 79 -4.01 1.19 -14.45
N ARG A 80 -3.17 0.67 -15.36
CA ARG A 80 -3.55 0.49 -16.78
C ARG A 80 -4.72 -0.48 -16.94
N TRP A 81 -4.72 -1.59 -16.20
CA TRP A 81 -5.87 -2.49 -16.18
C TRP A 81 -7.13 -1.80 -15.62
N TYR A 82 -6.98 -1.06 -14.53
CA TYR A 82 -8.10 -0.38 -13.88
C TYR A 82 -8.71 0.70 -14.78
N GLU A 83 -7.90 1.41 -15.56
CA GLU A 83 -8.37 2.37 -16.56
C GLU A 83 -9.24 1.70 -17.62
N GLU A 84 -8.85 0.52 -18.13
CA GLU A 84 -9.68 -0.24 -19.08
C GLU A 84 -11.00 -0.72 -18.44
N VAL A 85 -10.96 -1.11 -17.16
CA VAL A 85 -12.16 -1.50 -16.40
C VAL A 85 -13.14 -0.32 -16.27
N GLU A 86 -12.63 0.86 -15.90
CA GLU A 86 -13.44 2.07 -15.77
C GLU A 86 -14.06 2.45 -17.12
N GLN A 87 -13.30 2.37 -18.21
CA GLN A 87 -13.79 2.60 -19.58
C GLN A 87 -14.89 1.60 -19.98
N ALA A 88 -14.80 0.35 -19.54
CA ALA A 88 -15.84 -0.66 -19.76
C ALA A 88 -17.09 -0.41 -18.87
N GLY A 89 -17.01 0.47 -17.87
CA GLY A 89 -18.09 0.77 -16.95
C GLY A 89 -18.14 -0.14 -15.72
N GLY A 90 -16.98 -0.59 -15.24
CA GLY A 90 -16.79 -1.33 -14.00
C GLY A 90 -16.53 -2.84 -14.19
N TYR A 91 -16.14 -3.52 -13.11
CA TYR A 91 -15.64 -4.90 -13.13
C TYR A 91 -16.58 -5.88 -13.86
N ARG A 92 -17.88 -5.88 -13.56
CA ARG A 92 -18.85 -6.80 -14.16
C ARG A 92 -19.04 -6.61 -15.66
N LYS A 93 -18.93 -5.37 -16.16
CA LYS A 93 -18.98 -5.10 -17.61
C LYS A 93 -17.66 -5.44 -18.29
N TYR A 94 -16.53 -5.25 -17.60
CA TYR A 94 -15.23 -5.65 -18.11
C TYR A 94 -15.11 -7.18 -18.24
N TYR A 95 -15.65 -7.94 -17.28
CA TYR A 95 -15.70 -9.40 -17.29
C TYR A 95 -17.10 -9.93 -17.65
N ASP A 96 -17.60 -9.56 -18.84
CA ASP A 96 -18.91 -9.93 -19.38
C ASP A 96 -18.94 -11.30 -20.10
N GLY A 97 -17.87 -12.08 -19.98
CA GLY A 97 -17.66 -13.35 -20.71
C GLY A 97 -16.84 -13.21 -22.00
N SER A 98 -16.54 -11.99 -22.46
CA SER A 98 -15.60 -11.76 -23.57
C SER A 98 -14.12 -11.93 -23.18
N ARG A 99 -13.83 -12.00 -21.88
CA ARG A 99 -12.49 -12.15 -21.31
C ARG A 99 -12.42 -13.43 -20.48
N PRO A 100 -11.21 -14.01 -20.31
CA PRO A 100 -11.01 -15.11 -19.39
C PRO A 100 -11.41 -14.74 -17.96
N GLY A 101 -11.87 -15.75 -17.21
CA GLY A 101 -12.20 -15.64 -15.80
C GLY A 101 -13.63 -15.19 -15.53
N THR A 102 -14.15 -15.66 -14.40
CA THR A 102 -15.50 -15.31 -13.91
C THR A 102 -15.35 -14.60 -12.56
N LEU A 103 -16.13 -13.53 -12.36
CA LEU A 103 -16.17 -12.84 -11.08
C LEU A 103 -16.80 -13.73 -10.02
N GLN A 104 -16.11 -13.87 -8.89
CA GLN A 104 -16.73 -14.36 -7.68
C GLN A 104 -17.42 -13.19 -7.00
N GLY A 105 -18.68 -13.37 -6.61
CA GLY A 105 -19.43 -12.29 -5.97
C GLY A 105 -20.91 -12.59 -5.80
N GLY A 106 -21.45 -12.31 -4.62
CA GLY A 106 -22.91 -12.34 -4.40
C GLY A 106 -23.55 -13.70 -4.64
N GLY A 107 -22.86 -14.78 -4.23
CA GLY A 107 -23.30 -16.17 -4.39
C GLY A 107 -22.92 -16.81 -5.73
N THR A 108 -22.33 -16.05 -6.66
CA THR A 108 -21.73 -16.61 -7.88
C THR A 108 -20.29 -17.00 -7.60
N PRO A 109 -19.89 -18.26 -7.87
CA PRO A 109 -18.50 -18.67 -7.72
C PRO A 109 -17.65 -18.20 -8.90
N GLY A 110 -16.36 -17.98 -8.67
CA GLY A 110 -15.47 -17.56 -9.74
C GLY A 110 -14.01 -17.46 -9.33
N GLY A 111 -13.18 -17.18 -10.32
CA GLY A 111 -11.73 -17.03 -10.18
C GLY A 111 -11.29 -15.64 -9.73
N LEU A 112 -12.16 -14.63 -9.87
CA LEU A 112 -11.76 -13.22 -9.76
C LEU A 112 -12.47 -12.56 -8.59
N GLY A 113 -11.72 -12.25 -7.54
CA GLY A 113 -12.20 -11.52 -6.37
C GLY A 113 -11.95 -10.02 -6.48
N LEU A 114 -12.97 -9.27 -6.91
CA LEU A 114 -12.87 -7.83 -7.19
C LEU A 114 -13.98 -7.00 -6.53
N ASP A 115 -15.21 -7.51 -6.48
CA ASP A 115 -16.40 -6.80 -5.99
C ASP A 115 -17.13 -7.58 -4.88
N MET A 116 -18.28 -7.07 -4.43
CA MET A 116 -19.13 -7.72 -3.41
C MET A 116 -18.38 -8.04 -2.09
N GLU A 117 -18.10 -9.31 -1.81
CA GLU A 117 -17.41 -9.76 -0.60
C GLU A 117 -15.92 -9.37 -0.52
N PHE A 118 -15.30 -8.96 -1.63
CA PHE A 118 -13.88 -8.65 -1.72
C PHE A 118 -13.55 -7.19 -1.37
N PHE A 119 -13.94 -6.75 -0.17
CA PHE A 119 -13.69 -5.39 0.32
C PHE A 119 -12.20 -5.06 0.43
N GLU A 120 -11.33 -6.06 0.59
CA GLU A 120 -9.87 -5.92 0.72
C GLU A 120 -9.23 -5.18 -0.46
N SER A 121 -9.92 -5.05 -1.59
CA SER A 121 -9.53 -4.19 -2.71
C SER A 121 -9.25 -2.74 -2.26
N VAL A 122 -9.87 -2.26 -1.17
CA VAL A 122 -9.56 -0.93 -0.59
C VAL A 122 -8.12 -0.79 -0.07
N LEU A 123 -7.41 -1.90 0.14
CA LEU A 123 -6.02 -1.89 0.61
C LEU A 123 -5.05 -1.43 -0.48
N VAL A 124 -5.33 -1.69 -1.75
CA VAL A 124 -4.41 -1.35 -2.85
C VAL A 124 -3.99 0.12 -2.84
N PRO A 125 -4.90 1.12 -2.77
CA PRO A 125 -4.49 2.52 -2.67
C PRO A 125 -3.75 2.86 -1.37
N GLN A 126 -3.89 2.07 -0.31
CA GLN A 126 -3.18 2.30 0.96
C GLN A 126 -1.66 2.10 0.84
N VAL A 127 -1.18 1.49 -0.26
CA VAL A 127 0.26 1.43 -0.58
C VAL A 127 0.88 2.83 -0.65
N MET A 128 0.11 3.87 -0.98
CA MET A 128 0.60 5.25 -0.98
C MET A 128 1.01 5.69 0.42
N LEU A 129 0.14 5.44 1.42
CA LEU A 129 0.34 5.85 2.81
C LEU A 129 1.31 4.94 3.56
N TYR A 130 1.04 3.63 3.56
CA TYR A 130 1.82 2.67 4.35
C TYR A 130 3.08 2.20 3.62
N GLY A 131 3.10 2.25 2.28
CA GLY A 131 4.23 1.82 1.45
C GLY A 131 5.16 2.96 1.05
N PHE A 132 4.79 3.73 0.03
CA PHE A 132 5.65 4.76 -0.56
C PHE A 132 5.98 5.91 0.41
N LEU A 133 5.01 6.39 1.19
CA LEU A 133 5.28 7.36 2.26
C LEU A 133 5.93 6.69 3.49
N GLY A 134 5.62 5.42 3.72
CA GLY A 134 6.14 4.64 4.85
C GLY A 134 5.67 5.17 6.21
N PHE A 135 4.47 5.74 6.28
CA PHE A 135 3.89 6.21 7.54
C PHE A 135 3.37 5.01 8.34
N ARG A 136 3.75 4.87 9.60
CA ARG A 136 3.27 3.79 10.47
C ARG A 136 3.02 4.31 11.89
N PRO A 137 1.79 4.26 12.43
CA PRO A 137 1.55 4.62 13.83
C PRO A 137 2.30 3.65 14.77
N THR A 138 2.83 4.18 15.86
CA THR A 138 3.37 3.42 17.00
C THR A 138 2.56 3.74 18.26
N GLY A 139 2.80 3.04 19.36
CA GLY A 139 2.08 3.29 20.62
C GLY A 139 2.29 4.69 21.18
N ASP A 140 3.46 5.29 20.93
CA ASP A 140 3.94 6.55 21.49
C ASP A 140 4.22 7.61 20.42
N GLY A 141 3.77 7.39 19.19
CA GLY A 141 4.17 8.22 18.06
C GLY A 141 3.90 7.61 16.69
N PHE A 142 4.83 7.81 15.78
CA PHE A 142 4.78 7.23 14.44
C PHE A 142 6.17 7.10 13.81
N ALA A 143 6.33 6.17 12.88
CA ALA A 143 7.46 6.07 11.98
C ALA A 143 7.13 6.71 10.63
N ILE A 144 8.11 7.34 9.99
CA ILE A 144 8.04 7.76 8.59
C ILE A 144 9.31 7.30 7.90
N ALA A 145 9.19 6.45 6.89
CA ALA A 145 10.31 5.97 6.10
C ALA A 145 9.97 6.01 4.60
N PRO A 146 10.09 7.19 3.95
CA PRO A 146 9.71 7.32 2.55
C PRO A 146 10.56 6.44 1.65
N GLN A 147 9.91 5.72 0.75
CA GLN A 147 10.51 4.88 -0.27
C GLN A 147 9.98 5.33 -1.62
N LEU A 148 10.50 6.44 -2.13
CA LEU A 148 10.01 7.03 -3.37
C LEU A 148 10.66 6.35 -4.59
N PRO A 149 9.88 6.07 -5.65
CA PRO A 149 10.44 5.71 -6.95
C PRO A 149 11.45 6.77 -7.41
N SER A 150 12.50 6.37 -8.11
CA SER A 150 13.62 7.24 -8.53
C SER A 150 13.16 8.44 -9.36
N ARG A 151 12.04 8.30 -10.08
CA ARG A 151 11.45 9.37 -10.89
C ARG A 151 10.54 10.33 -10.12
N TRP A 152 10.17 10.00 -8.88
CA TRP A 152 9.29 10.84 -8.07
C TRP A 152 10.09 11.94 -7.39
N ARG A 153 9.78 13.20 -7.75
CA ARG A 153 10.36 14.37 -7.07
C ARG A 153 9.81 14.55 -5.66
N SER A 154 8.55 14.22 -5.47
CA SER A 154 7.87 14.32 -4.19
C SER A 154 6.62 13.44 -4.15
N LEU A 155 6.25 13.02 -2.94
CA LEU A 155 4.93 12.48 -2.61
C LEU A 155 4.32 13.33 -1.51
N ARG A 156 3.06 13.73 -1.66
CA ARG A 156 2.29 14.39 -0.60
C ARG A 156 1.04 13.57 -0.29
N ILE A 157 0.80 13.32 0.99
CA ILE A 157 -0.44 12.73 1.49
C ILE A 157 -0.99 13.65 2.58
N GLU A 158 -2.27 13.99 2.44
CA GLU A 158 -2.96 14.93 3.32
C GLU A 158 -4.03 14.21 4.14
N ARG A 159 -4.52 14.89 5.18
CA ARG A 159 -5.63 14.44 6.03
C ARG A 159 -5.35 13.10 6.73
N ILE A 160 -4.10 12.83 7.09
CA ILE A 160 -3.74 11.66 7.90
C ILE A 160 -4.17 11.93 9.34
N ARG A 161 -5.20 11.25 9.81
CA ARG A 161 -5.70 11.39 11.18
C ARG A 161 -4.86 10.53 12.13
N TRP A 162 -4.27 11.13 13.15
CA TRP A 162 -3.46 10.42 14.14
C TRP A 162 -3.47 11.16 15.49
N GLN A 163 -3.87 10.49 16.58
CA GLN A 163 -3.89 11.01 17.97
C GLN A 163 -4.36 12.46 18.13
N GLY A 164 -5.54 12.81 17.57
CA GLY A 164 -6.10 14.17 17.67
C GLY A 164 -5.55 15.16 16.64
N TYR A 165 -4.43 14.85 16.00
CA TYR A 165 -3.85 15.62 14.90
C TYR A 165 -4.43 15.22 13.55
N THR A 166 -4.43 16.19 12.64
CA THR A 166 -4.59 15.95 11.20
C THR A 166 -3.29 16.37 10.53
N LEU A 167 -2.60 15.43 9.90
CA LEU A 167 -1.29 15.65 9.31
C LEU A 167 -1.38 15.75 7.79
N ALA A 168 -0.52 16.60 7.21
CA ALA A 168 -0.15 16.55 5.81
C ALA A 168 1.36 16.36 5.72
N ILE A 169 1.79 15.32 5.02
CA ILE A 169 3.20 14.94 4.95
C ILE A 169 3.64 14.99 3.49
N THR A 170 4.68 15.78 3.22
CA THR A 170 5.36 15.83 1.93
C THR A 170 6.75 15.21 2.08
N ALA A 171 7.00 14.13 1.36
CA ALA A 171 8.32 13.51 1.25
C ALA A 171 8.97 13.87 -0.09
N THR A 172 10.26 14.15 -0.07
CA THR A 172 11.17 14.19 -1.23
C THR A 172 12.33 13.22 -0.96
N PRO A 173 13.26 12.99 -1.90
CA PRO A 173 14.41 12.11 -1.64
C PRO A 173 15.22 12.49 -0.39
N ASN A 174 15.27 13.78 -0.04
CA ASN A 174 16.13 14.28 1.02
C ASN A 174 15.37 15.02 2.13
N THR A 175 14.04 15.13 2.06
CA THR A 175 13.27 15.90 3.04
C THR A 175 11.95 15.24 3.40
N ILE A 176 11.57 15.35 4.67
CA ILE A 176 10.23 15.04 5.16
C ILE A 176 9.68 16.34 5.77
N ARG A 177 8.59 16.85 5.20
CA ARG A 177 7.84 17.99 5.75
C ARG A 177 6.56 17.46 6.35
N ILE A 178 6.31 17.81 7.61
CA ILE A 178 5.10 17.43 8.34
C ILE A 178 4.39 18.72 8.72
N GLU A 179 3.21 18.93 8.16
CA GLU A 179 2.28 19.98 8.56
C GLU A 179 1.20 19.37 9.46
N LYS A 180 0.80 20.08 10.51
CA LYS A 180 -0.19 19.59 11.47
C LYS A 180 -1.29 20.61 11.77
N GLU A 181 -2.50 20.09 11.89
CA GLU A 181 -3.62 20.73 12.55
C GLU A 181 -3.94 19.97 13.84
N GLY A 182 -4.40 20.69 14.86
CA GLY A 182 -4.58 20.17 16.20
C GLY A 182 -3.33 20.31 17.08
N GLU A 183 -3.56 20.10 18.38
CA GLU A 183 -2.56 20.01 19.43
C GLU A 183 -2.86 18.77 20.26
N GLY A 184 -1.84 18.17 20.85
CA GLY A 184 -1.95 17.05 21.76
C GLY A 184 -1.16 17.34 23.03
N ASP A 185 -1.42 16.54 24.06
CA ASP A 185 -0.91 16.80 25.40
C ASP A 185 0.56 16.37 25.59
N GLU A 186 1.06 15.47 24.71
CA GLU A 186 2.42 14.93 24.78
C GLU A 186 3.17 15.08 23.46
N ALA A 187 4.49 15.26 23.57
CA ALA A 187 5.40 15.28 22.43
C ALA A 187 5.61 13.85 21.89
N PRO A 188 5.25 13.56 20.63
CA PRO A 188 5.32 12.21 20.12
C PRO A 188 6.75 11.77 19.82
N LEU A 189 6.94 10.46 19.78
CA LEU A 189 8.16 9.88 19.26
C LEU A 189 8.06 9.71 17.74
N ILE A 190 9.05 10.24 17.02
CA ILE A 190 9.21 9.99 15.59
C ILE A 190 10.32 8.97 15.36
N GLN A 191 10.03 7.94 14.58
CA GLN A 191 11.05 7.03 14.08
C GLN A 191 11.41 7.39 12.63
N LEU A 192 12.70 7.60 12.37
CA LEU A 192 13.24 8.02 11.08
C LEU A 192 14.18 6.95 10.50
N PRO A 193 14.42 6.95 9.18
CA PRO A 193 15.47 6.15 8.58
C PRO A 193 16.85 6.52 9.15
N PRO A 194 17.80 5.57 9.21
CA PRO A 194 19.16 5.84 9.65
C PRO A 194 19.79 7.00 8.87
N GLY A 195 20.48 7.91 9.54
CA GLY A 195 21.14 9.05 8.90
C GLY A 195 21.17 10.28 9.81
N GLU A 196 21.90 11.30 9.37
CA GLU A 196 21.91 12.60 10.02
C GLU A 196 20.73 13.43 9.55
N TRP A 197 20.03 14.07 10.48
CA TRP A 197 18.83 14.84 10.18
C TRP A 197 18.95 16.23 10.80
N SER A 198 18.89 17.25 9.95
CA SER A 198 18.66 18.64 10.37
C SER A 198 17.16 18.91 10.48
N THR A 199 16.77 19.69 11.48
CA THR A 199 15.35 19.90 11.81
C THR A 199 15.05 21.36 12.05
N THR A 200 13.95 21.82 11.46
CA THR A 200 13.44 23.17 11.63
C THR A 200 11.94 23.14 11.84
N GLY A 201 11.45 24.06 12.67
CA GLY A 201 10.04 24.28 12.95
C GLY A 201 9.55 25.59 12.36
N ARG A 202 8.28 25.64 11.96
CA ARG A 202 7.57 26.88 11.67
C ARG A 202 6.36 27.02 12.59
N THR A 203 6.24 28.15 13.25
CA THR A 203 5.11 28.54 14.11
C THR A 203 3.90 29.00 13.28
N ALA A 204 2.78 29.31 13.95
CA ALA A 204 1.57 29.78 13.30
C ALA A 204 1.70 31.19 12.67
N ASP A 205 2.53 32.06 13.26
CA ASP A 205 2.88 33.39 12.76
C ASP A 205 3.98 33.37 11.68
N GLY A 206 4.51 32.19 11.35
CA GLY A 206 5.45 31.99 10.25
C GLY A 206 6.93 32.10 10.63
N GLU A 207 7.25 32.34 11.91
CA GLU A 207 8.62 32.31 12.41
C GLU A 207 9.24 30.92 12.19
N ARG A 208 10.48 30.89 11.67
CA ARG A 208 11.25 29.66 11.53
C ARG A 208 12.31 29.59 12.61
N ARG A 209 12.37 28.46 13.30
CA ARG A 209 13.37 28.19 14.34
C ARG A 209 14.00 26.81 14.19
N PRO A 210 15.27 26.63 14.55
CA PRO A 210 15.86 25.30 14.69
C PRO A 210 15.04 24.46 15.67
N LEU A 211 14.92 23.17 15.38
CA LEU A 211 14.29 22.19 16.27
C LEU A 211 15.31 21.10 16.58
N THR A 212 15.53 20.80 17.86
CA THR A 212 16.46 19.74 18.25
C THR A 212 15.72 18.42 18.35
N LEU A 213 16.21 17.38 17.64
CA LEU A 213 15.74 16.01 17.82
C LEU A 213 16.45 15.38 19.01
N HIS A 214 15.72 15.12 20.09
CA HIS A 214 16.26 14.44 21.27
C HIS A 214 16.19 12.92 21.07
N PRO A 215 17.33 12.22 20.92
CA PRO A 215 17.32 10.77 20.73
C PRO A 215 16.82 10.06 21.99
N VAL A 216 15.94 9.08 21.81
CA VAL A 216 15.40 8.22 22.89
C VAL A 216 15.69 6.75 22.66
N GLY A 217 16.36 6.42 21.56
CA GLY A 217 16.72 5.08 21.13
C GLY A 217 17.19 5.08 19.68
N GLU A 218 17.54 3.92 19.14
CA GLU A 218 18.04 3.81 17.78
C GLU A 218 17.00 4.28 16.75
N GLY A 219 17.33 5.33 15.99
CA GLY A 219 16.46 5.93 14.98
C GLY A 219 15.16 6.55 15.52
N ARG A 220 15.05 6.75 16.84
CA ARG A 220 13.86 7.28 17.51
C ARG A 220 14.18 8.58 18.23
N TYR A 221 13.33 9.58 18.02
CA TYR A 221 13.53 10.93 18.53
C TYR A 221 12.25 11.47 19.14
N ARG A 222 12.35 12.25 20.22
CA ARG A 222 11.23 13.05 20.70
C ARG A 222 11.04 14.26 19.81
N LEU A 223 9.83 14.46 19.33
CA LEU A 223 9.47 15.55 18.43
C LEU A 223 8.78 16.68 19.20
N GLU A 224 9.57 17.63 19.68
CA GLU A 224 9.12 18.80 20.46
C GLU A 224 8.43 19.86 19.57
N TRP A 225 7.29 19.49 18.98
CA TRP A 225 6.61 20.30 17.98
C TRP A 225 5.43 21.14 18.50
N GLN A 226 5.33 21.31 19.81
CA GLN A 226 4.27 22.10 20.42
C GLN A 226 4.37 23.57 19.98
N GLY A 227 3.24 24.17 19.62
CA GLY A 227 3.19 25.53 19.06
C GLY A 227 3.77 25.66 17.65
N LEU A 228 4.22 24.56 17.02
CA LEU A 228 4.58 24.52 15.61
C LEU A 228 3.38 24.09 14.76
N ARG A 229 3.32 24.63 13.54
CA ARG A 229 2.40 24.20 12.47
C ARG A 229 3.08 23.31 11.45
N GLU A 230 4.40 23.42 11.33
CA GLU A 230 5.20 22.64 10.39
C GLU A 230 6.52 22.23 11.05
N VAL A 231 6.95 21.01 10.75
CA VAL A 231 8.31 20.51 10.98
C VAL A 231 8.90 20.10 9.63
N VAL A 232 10.14 20.51 9.36
CA VAL A 232 10.90 20.06 8.20
C VAL A 232 12.14 19.32 8.70
N LEU A 233 12.23 18.05 8.31
CA LEU A 233 13.38 17.16 8.49
C LEU A 233 14.14 17.10 7.16
N ARG A 234 15.43 17.40 7.16
CA ARG A 234 16.30 17.32 5.98
C ARG A 234 17.53 16.48 6.28
N ARG A 235 17.78 15.51 5.41
CA ARG A 235 18.95 14.65 5.40
C ARG A 235 20.10 15.28 4.62
#